data_AF-A0A9P0NZY0-F1
#
_entry.id   AF-A0A9P0NZY0-F1
#
_cell.length_a   1.000
_cell.length_b   1.000
_cell.length_c   1.000
_cell.angle_alpha   90.00
_cell.angle_beta   90.00
_cell.angle_gamma   90.00
#
_symmetry.space_group_name_H-M   'P 1'
#
loop_
_entity.id
_entity.type
_entity.pdbx_description
1 polymer ?
#
loop_
_entity_poly.entity_id
_entity_poly.type
_entity_poly.pdbx_seq_one_letter_code
_entity_poly.pdbx_strand_id
1 'polypeptide(L)'
;MSDSNVVASTDTSTLPNSKRKLSTEETDSNKMMQMPSLFLECHPIDNPEDLLGVVRSPPRWVQRVAPIAPRSEFVMQNKLSNCHTEKDQFGARKRLDARTVPKTLVCHDYRGGYQADKYLHYPYEEIVGNGYTFYNWAQIDVFVYFSHHFITIPPLCWINAAHANGVKILGTLITEFGDGKNTCDEKIFKDIRSMREFTLSLVELTRVFGFDGWLLNIENRVDNVEVLKEFVPLLTEMLHQENSGSLVIWYDSVTVAGELLWQNELNDKNRYFFDSCDGIFLNYSWNEQNLSKSAAEAKQRHLDVYVGIDVFGRNFFGGGMFNTHKAVDVAAKYNLSIAIFAPGWTHETLGNVDLFFEKFYNRDSAFWSSLWPYLYTHPLNNYFTTNFYIGLDKV
;
A
#
# COMPACT_ATOMS: atom_id res chain seq x y z
N MET A 1 -75.21 -9.44 -31.65
CA MET A 1 -76.53 -9.22 -31.02
C MET A 1 -76.27 -8.55 -29.68
N SER A 2 -76.70 -7.32 -29.36
CA SER A 2 -77.37 -6.22 -30.10
C SER A 2 -78.19 -5.46 -29.04
N ASP A 3 -78.30 -4.14 -29.01
CA ASP A 3 -77.59 -3.08 -29.75
C ASP A 3 -77.91 -1.71 -29.11
N SER A 4 -76.97 -0.76 -29.19
CA SER A 4 -77.22 0.70 -29.34
C SER A 4 -77.91 1.49 -28.18
N ASN A 5 -77.89 2.83 -28.04
CA ASN A 5 -77.07 3.94 -28.60
C ASN A 5 -77.27 5.24 -27.75
N VAL A 6 -76.27 6.12 -27.49
CA VAL A 6 -75.85 7.36 -28.23
C VAL A 6 -76.89 8.51 -28.19
N VAL A 7 -76.61 9.83 -28.10
CA VAL A 7 -75.40 10.74 -28.19
C VAL A 7 -75.07 11.39 -26.80
N ALA A 8 -74.32 12.48 -26.52
CA ALA A 8 -73.59 13.62 -27.16
C ALA A 8 -72.33 13.96 -26.27
N SER A 9 -71.28 14.76 -26.54
CA SER A 9 -70.94 16.01 -27.28
C SER A 9 -71.36 17.34 -26.60
N THR A 10 -70.54 18.40 -26.49
CA THR A 10 -69.25 18.82 -27.11
C THR A 10 -68.21 19.21 -26.02
N ASP A 11 -66.87 19.13 -26.14
CA ASP A 11 -65.87 19.29 -27.22
C ASP A 11 -65.29 20.73 -27.36
N THR A 12 -64.01 20.92 -27.01
CA THR A 12 -63.02 21.90 -27.55
C THR A 12 -61.66 21.81 -26.81
N SER A 13 -60.58 22.40 -27.36
CA SER A 13 -59.18 22.02 -27.04
C SER A 13 -58.16 23.19 -27.06
N THR A 14 -56.87 22.86 -26.81
CA THR A 14 -55.60 23.63 -27.01
C THR A 14 -54.98 24.45 -25.86
N LEU A 15 -53.64 24.47 -25.88
CA LEU A 15 -52.63 25.24 -25.10
C LEU A 15 -52.00 26.33 -26.04
N PRO A 16 -50.94 27.13 -25.73
CA PRO A 16 -50.05 27.21 -24.55
C PRO A 16 -49.60 28.64 -24.07
N ASN A 17 -48.70 28.69 -23.08
CA ASN A 17 -47.62 29.69 -22.83
C ASN A 17 -47.92 31.22 -22.67
N SER A 18 -47.41 31.84 -21.59
CA SER A 18 -46.02 32.37 -21.58
C SER A 18 -45.61 33.23 -20.35
N LYS A 19 -44.29 33.22 -20.06
CA LYS A 19 -43.40 34.30 -19.55
C LYS A 19 -43.89 35.26 -18.43
N ARG A 20 -43.09 35.31 -17.34
CA ARG A 20 -42.72 36.58 -16.68
C ARG A 20 -41.22 36.59 -16.36
N LYS A 21 -40.52 37.67 -16.73
CA LYS A 21 -39.14 37.97 -16.29
C LYS A 21 -39.20 38.84 -15.02
N LEU A 22 -38.20 38.71 -14.16
CA LEU A 22 -37.71 39.75 -13.26
C LEU A 22 -36.19 39.54 -13.08
N SER A 23 -35.43 40.62 -12.93
CA SER A 23 -33.97 40.59 -12.97
C SER A 23 -33.34 41.70 -12.13
N THR A 24 -32.55 41.27 -11.13
CA THR A 24 -31.55 41.99 -10.34
C THR A 24 -30.71 40.84 -9.73
N GLU A 25 -29.40 40.69 -9.91
CA GLU A 25 -28.29 41.67 -9.80
C GLU A 25 -28.21 42.34 -8.42
N GLU A 26 -28.11 41.53 -7.36
CA GLU A 26 -27.55 41.96 -6.07
C GLU A 26 -26.50 40.96 -5.54
N THR A 27 -25.30 41.48 -5.26
CA THR A 27 -24.27 40.92 -4.37
C THR A 27 -23.73 39.51 -4.66
N ASP A 28 -22.89 39.38 -5.69
CA ASP A 28 -22.12 38.17 -6.02
C ASP A 28 -20.89 37.95 -5.09
N SER A 29 -21.03 38.27 -3.78
CA SER A 29 -19.95 38.25 -2.78
C SER A 29 -20.06 37.11 -1.77
N ASN A 30 -21.25 36.54 -1.56
CA ASN A 30 -21.46 35.34 -0.73
C ASN A 30 -21.28 34.01 -1.50
N LYS A 31 -20.76 34.08 -2.73
CA LYS A 31 -20.42 32.90 -3.56
C LYS A 31 -18.96 32.47 -3.52
N MET A 32 -18.16 33.02 -2.60
CA MET A 32 -17.04 32.26 -2.00
C MET A 32 -17.57 31.17 -1.05
N MET A 33 -18.53 30.37 -1.53
CA MET A 33 -18.83 29.07 -0.94
C MET A 33 -17.54 28.28 -1.06
N GLN A 34 -16.98 27.82 0.06
CA GLN A 34 -15.74 27.05 0.04
C GLN A 34 -15.94 25.89 -0.94
N MET A 35 -15.11 25.82 -1.99
CA MET A 35 -14.97 24.56 -2.71
C MET A 35 -14.69 23.50 -1.65
N PRO A 36 -15.46 22.40 -1.59
CA PRO A 36 -15.07 21.26 -0.79
C PRO A 36 -13.62 20.95 -1.15
N SER A 37 -12.82 20.67 -0.12
CA SER A 37 -11.56 19.98 -0.34
C SER A 37 -11.86 18.79 -1.25
N LEU A 38 -11.20 18.70 -2.41
CA LEU A 38 -11.47 17.65 -3.42
C LEU A 38 -11.41 16.24 -2.81
N PHE A 39 -10.69 16.13 -1.70
CA PHE A 39 -10.68 15.00 -0.79
C PHE A 39 -11.19 15.46 0.58
N LEU A 40 -12.37 14.97 0.98
CA LEU A 40 -12.76 14.90 2.40
C LEU A 40 -12.24 13.61 3.03
N GLU A 41 -12.09 12.55 2.23
CA GLU A 41 -11.62 11.21 2.61
C GLU A 41 -10.19 10.92 2.10
N CYS A 42 -9.72 9.68 2.30
CA CYS A 42 -8.54 9.16 1.64
C CYS A 42 -8.93 8.50 0.32
N HIS A 43 -8.36 8.94 -0.80
CA HIS A 43 -8.63 8.40 -2.14
C HIS A 43 -7.33 8.23 -2.92
N PRO A 44 -7.33 7.36 -3.95
CA PRO A 44 -6.28 7.31 -4.95
C PRO A 44 -6.27 8.55 -5.85
N ILE A 45 -5.23 8.65 -6.67
CA ILE A 45 -5.17 9.56 -7.81
C ILE A 45 -5.05 8.69 -9.07
N ASP A 46 -6.11 8.67 -9.88
CA ASP A 46 -6.20 7.79 -11.07
C ASP A 46 -5.55 8.39 -12.34
N ASN A 47 -5.43 9.73 -12.43
CA ASN A 47 -4.83 10.41 -13.58
C ASN A 47 -3.63 11.29 -13.17
N PRO A 48 -2.51 11.31 -13.94
CA PRO A 48 -1.41 12.25 -13.71
C PRO A 48 -1.83 13.74 -13.71
N GLU A 49 -2.86 14.10 -14.46
CA GLU A 49 -3.36 15.47 -14.59
C GLU A 49 -3.92 16.03 -13.27
N ASP A 50 -4.43 15.16 -12.38
CA ASP A 50 -5.04 15.57 -11.12
C ASP A 50 -4.00 15.91 -10.03
N LEU A 51 -2.77 15.38 -10.15
CA LEU A 51 -1.69 15.48 -9.15
C LEU A 51 -1.43 16.91 -8.67
N LEU A 52 -1.31 17.84 -9.62
CA LEU A 52 -1.04 19.25 -9.34
C LEU A 52 -2.21 19.94 -8.63
N GLY A 53 -3.44 19.44 -8.80
CA GLY A 53 -4.62 19.86 -8.05
C GLY A 53 -4.56 19.37 -6.60
N VAL A 54 -4.27 18.07 -6.40
CA VAL A 54 -4.17 17.46 -5.06
C VAL A 54 -3.08 18.13 -4.23
N VAL A 55 -1.90 18.32 -4.81
CA VAL A 55 -0.75 19.02 -4.19
C VAL A 55 -1.10 20.45 -3.77
N ARG A 56 -1.82 21.20 -4.62
CA ARG A 56 -2.16 22.62 -4.35
C ARG A 56 -3.33 22.81 -3.40
N SER A 57 -4.13 21.78 -3.14
CA SER A 57 -5.32 21.86 -2.27
C SER A 57 -5.56 20.50 -1.58
N PRO A 58 -4.63 20.08 -0.70
CA PRO A 58 -4.68 18.76 -0.08
C PRO A 58 -5.81 18.66 0.96
N PRO A 59 -6.27 17.43 1.26
CA PRO A 59 -7.25 17.18 2.29
C PRO A 59 -6.90 17.83 3.63
N ARG A 60 -7.89 18.45 4.30
CA ARG A 60 -7.70 18.98 5.67
C ARG A 60 -7.21 17.92 6.66
N TRP A 61 -7.45 16.64 6.40
CA TRP A 61 -7.03 15.55 7.26
C TRP A 61 -5.52 15.33 7.31
N VAL A 62 -4.71 15.84 6.36
CA VAL A 62 -3.23 15.70 6.43
C VAL A 62 -2.65 16.37 7.69
N GLN A 63 -3.34 17.40 8.22
CA GLN A 63 -3.02 18.06 9.49
C GLN A 63 -3.20 17.15 10.73
N ARG A 64 -3.74 15.95 10.56
CA ARG A 64 -3.95 14.92 11.60
C ARG A 64 -2.91 13.80 11.53
N VAL A 65 -1.99 13.84 10.56
CA VAL A 65 -0.91 12.85 10.42
C VAL A 65 0.11 13.07 11.53
N ALA A 66 0.40 12.02 12.29
CA ALA A 66 1.42 12.02 13.33
C ALA A 66 2.79 11.66 12.74
N PRO A 67 3.90 12.20 13.26
CA PRO A 67 5.24 11.78 12.84
C PRO A 67 5.54 10.34 13.27
N ILE A 68 6.40 9.65 12.52
CA ILE A 68 6.86 8.30 12.86
C ILE A 68 7.57 8.26 14.23
N ALA A 69 7.15 7.33 15.09
CA ALA A 69 7.68 7.18 16.44
C ALA A 69 9.09 6.55 16.43
N PRO A 70 10.01 6.97 17.32
CA PRO A 70 11.35 6.40 17.39
C PRO A 70 11.30 4.91 17.81
N ARG A 71 11.87 4.06 16.94
CA ARG A 71 11.96 2.60 17.12
C ARG A 71 13.32 2.19 17.68
N SER A 72 13.41 0.96 18.17
CA SER A 72 14.68 0.37 18.65
C SER A 72 15.67 0.15 17.49
N GLU A 73 16.90 0.63 17.65
CA GLU A 73 18.04 0.25 16.77
C GLU A 73 18.39 -1.24 16.88
N PHE A 74 17.87 -1.94 17.89
CA PHE A 74 18.11 -3.34 18.16
C PHE A 74 16.86 -4.20 18.05
N VAL A 75 16.97 -5.37 17.44
CA VAL A 75 15.91 -6.40 17.42
C VAL A 75 16.32 -7.66 18.19
N MET A 76 15.35 -8.55 18.41
CA MET A 76 15.57 -9.90 18.92
C MET A 76 15.15 -10.92 17.85
N GLN A 77 16.01 -11.89 17.55
CA GLN A 77 15.65 -13.01 16.70
C GLN A 77 14.61 -13.90 17.41
N ASN A 78 13.50 -14.17 16.73
CA ASN A 78 12.49 -15.10 17.22
C ASN A 78 12.97 -16.56 17.03
N LYS A 79 12.31 -17.52 17.71
CA LYS A 79 12.63 -18.96 17.66
C LYS A 79 11.40 -19.76 18.06
N LEU A 80 11.26 -20.98 17.56
CA LEU A 80 10.17 -21.89 17.96
C LEU A 80 10.14 -22.14 19.48
N SER A 81 11.29 -22.34 20.15
CA SER A 81 11.28 -22.54 21.62
C SER A 81 10.86 -21.31 22.41
N ASN A 82 10.93 -20.10 21.83
CA ASN A 82 10.58 -18.86 22.54
C ASN A 82 9.07 -18.74 22.88
N CYS A 83 8.19 -19.59 22.32
CA CYS A 83 6.77 -19.64 22.71
C CYS A 83 6.51 -20.43 24.00
N HIS A 84 7.54 -21.07 24.57
CA HIS A 84 7.50 -21.78 25.83
C HIS A 84 8.60 -21.26 26.75
N THR A 85 8.30 -21.09 28.04
CA THR A 85 9.32 -20.64 29.00
C THR A 85 10.21 -21.82 29.38
N GLU A 86 11.38 -21.93 28.74
CA GLU A 86 12.45 -22.79 29.22
C GLU A 86 12.82 -22.36 30.66
N LYS A 87 12.48 -23.22 31.64
CA LYS A 87 12.45 -22.88 33.08
C LYS A 87 13.77 -22.36 33.65
N ASP A 88 14.88 -22.58 32.96
CA ASP A 88 16.23 -22.29 33.44
C ASP A 88 16.95 -21.24 32.55
N GLN A 89 16.28 -20.69 31.53
CA GLN A 89 16.86 -19.69 30.59
C GLN A 89 16.27 -18.28 30.76
N PHE A 90 16.43 -17.68 31.95
CA PHE A 90 16.06 -16.28 32.22
C PHE A 90 17.12 -15.24 31.76
N GLY A 91 18.08 -15.65 30.93
CA GLY A 91 19.16 -14.78 30.46
C GLY A 91 18.67 -13.69 29.49
N ALA A 92 19.37 -12.55 29.49
CA ALA A 92 19.11 -11.49 28.51
C ALA A 92 19.35 -12.01 27.08
N ARG A 93 18.30 -12.00 26.25
CA ARG A 93 18.40 -12.44 24.85
C ARG A 93 19.38 -11.55 24.07
N LYS A 94 20.13 -12.16 23.13
CA LYS A 94 21.04 -11.43 22.24
C LYS A 94 20.24 -10.42 21.42
N ARG A 95 20.45 -9.13 21.72
CA ARG A 95 20.05 -8.01 20.86
C ARG A 95 20.97 -7.97 19.64
N LEU A 96 20.40 -7.71 18.47
CA LEU A 96 21.08 -7.61 17.17
C LEU A 96 20.80 -6.22 16.59
N ASP A 97 21.77 -5.60 15.92
CA ASP A 97 21.56 -4.33 15.22
C ASP A 97 20.55 -4.54 14.07
N ALA A 98 19.46 -3.78 14.06
CA ALA A 98 18.37 -3.92 13.09
C ALA A 98 18.83 -3.74 11.63
N ARG A 99 19.95 -3.02 11.41
CA ARG A 99 20.54 -2.79 10.08
C ARG A 99 21.34 -4.00 9.56
N THR A 100 21.52 -5.03 10.39
CA THR A 100 22.40 -6.19 10.11
C THR A 100 21.64 -7.51 9.93
N VAL A 101 20.31 -7.46 9.85
CA VAL A 101 19.42 -8.62 9.76
C VAL A 101 18.36 -8.46 8.67
N PRO A 102 17.78 -9.58 8.16
CA PRO A 102 16.62 -9.56 7.27
C PRO A 102 15.47 -8.70 7.77
N LYS A 103 14.96 -7.86 6.86
CA LYS A 103 13.80 -6.99 7.05
C LYS A 103 12.53 -7.72 6.64
N THR A 104 11.40 -7.37 7.26
CA THR A 104 10.07 -7.87 6.88
C THR A 104 9.22 -6.71 6.38
N LEU A 105 8.92 -6.73 5.07
CA LEU A 105 7.95 -5.84 4.43
C LEU A 105 6.59 -6.55 4.39
N VAL A 106 5.50 -5.79 4.59
CA VAL A 106 4.14 -6.24 4.34
C VAL A 106 3.54 -5.39 3.23
N CYS A 107 3.08 -6.02 2.16
CA CYS A 107 2.31 -5.39 1.09
C CYS A 107 0.86 -5.88 1.21
N HIS A 108 -0.02 -5.06 1.76
CA HIS A 108 -1.17 -5.59 2.50
C HIS A 108 -2.29 -6.20 1.62
N ASP A 109 -2.41 -5.74 0.37
CA ASP A 109 -3.38 -6.14 -0.68
C ASP A 109 -4.67 -6.77 -0.12
N TYR A 110 -5.63 -5.90 0.23
CA TYR A 110 -6.88 -6.26 0.87
C TYR A 110 -8.06 -5.57 0.17
N ARG A 111 -8.93 -6.35 -0.48
CA ARG A 111 -10.18 -5.87 -1.11
C ARG A 111 -10.05 -4.67 -2.07
N GLY A 112 -8.88 -4.46 -2.66
CA GLY A 112 -8.59 -3.31 -3.53
C GLY A 112 -8.23 -2.00 -2.79
N GLY A 113 -8.11 -2.02 -1.46
CA GLY A 113 -7.81 -0.84 -0.64
C GLY A 113 -9.04 0.02 -0.31
N TYR A 114 -8.78 1.21 0.24
CA TYR A 114 -9.74 2.30 0.52
C TYR A 114 -11.09 1.87 1.11
N GLN A 115 -11.05 1.00 2.12
CA GLN A 115 -12.23 0.55 2.86
C GLN A 115 -12.64 1.58 3.92
N ALA A 116 -13.94 1.67 4.21
CA ALA A 116 -14.55 2.57 5.19
C ALA A 116 -13.75 2.70 6.52
N ASP A 117 -13.45 3.94 6.94
CA ASP A 117 -12.62 4.22 8.11
C ASP A 117 -13.33 5.14 9.13
N LYS A 118 -13.22 4.79 10.42
CA LYS A 118 -13.90 5.44 11.55
C LYS A 118 -13.61 6.95 11.67
N TYR A 119 -12.53 7.43 11.06
CA TYR A 119 -12.08 8.82 11.08
C TYR A 119 -12.43 9.61 9.82
N LEU A 120 -12.75 8.94 8.70
CA LEU A 120 -12.93 9.48 7.34
C LEU A 120 -13.87 8.59 6.47
N HIS A 121 -15.10 8.37 6.90
CA HIS A 121 -16.15 7.61 6.17
C HIS A 121 -17.21 8.56 5.59
N TYR A 122 -17.96 8.12 4.58
CA TYR A 122 -19.16 8.83 4.13
C TYR A 122 -20.23 8.85 5.23
N PRO A 123 -21.03 9.93 5.37
CA PRO A 123 -22.19 9.98 6.28
C PRO A 123 -23.29 8.93 6.01
N TYR A 124 -23.18 8.16 4.92
CA TYR A 124 -24.12 7.14 4.46
C TYR A 124 -23.45 5.76 4.30
N GLU A 125 -22.18 5.62 4.65
CA GLU A 125 -21.44 4.36 4.62
C GLU A 125 -21.39 3.79 6.03
N GLU A 126 -21.83 2.53 6.19
CA GLU A 126 -21.84 1.88 7.49
C GLU A 126 -20.41 1.47 7.88
N ILE A 127 -19.92 1.95 9.03
CA ILE A 127 -18.69 1.46 9.64
C ILE A 127 -18.91 0.02 10.09
N VAL A 128 -18.56 -0.94 9.24
CA VAL A 128 -18.67 -2.36 9.56
C VAL A 128 -17.58 -2.73 10.59
N GLY A 129 -17.99 -3.07 11.82
CA GLY A 129 -17.08 -3.48 12.91
C GLY A 129 -16.25 -4.77 12.67
N ASN A 130 -16.36 -5.34 11.47
CA ASN A 130 -15.63 -6.51 10.98
C ASN A 130 -14.72 -6.15 9.78
N GLY A 131 -14.06 -4.98 9.83
CA GLY A 131 -12.98 -4.64 8.90
C GLY A 131 -11.70 -5.43 9.19
N TYR A 132 -10.72 -5.40 8.28
CA TYR A 132 -9.38 -5.92 8.58
C TYR A 132 -8.60 -4.95 9.45
N THR A 133 -7.80 -5.49 10.36
CA THR A 133 -6.82 -4.72 11.13
C THR A 133 -5.51 -5.47 11.22
N PHE A 134 -4.42 -4.70 11.27
CA PHE A 134 -3.08 -5.20 11.48
C PHE A 134 -2.54 -4.70 12.82
N TYR A 135 -2.08 -5.62 13.66
CA TYR A 135 -1.55 -5.34 15.00
C TYR A 135 -0.17 -5.98 15.24
N ASN A 136 0.39 -6.69 14.25
CA ASN A 136 1.69 -7.37 14.35
C ASN A 136 2.88 -6.44 13.99
N TRP A 137 2.72 -5.13 14.16
CA TRP A 137 3.70 -4.09 13.78
C TRP A 137 5.11 -4.29 14.35
N ALA A 138 5.24 -4.91 15.51
CA ALA A 138 6.53 -5.20 16.13
C ALA A 138 7.36 -6.28 15.40
N GLN A 139 6.79 -6.94 14.38
CA GLN A 139 7.42 -8.01 13.59
C GLN A 139 7.80 -7.58 12.17
N ILE A 140 7.51 -6.32 11.79
CA ILE A 140 7.68 -5.79 10.43
C ILE A 140 8.42 -4.45 10.44
N ASP A 141 9.12 -4.12 9.37
CA ASP A 141 9.92 -2.91 9.21
C ASP A 141 9.27 -1.88 8.28
N VAL A 142 8.54 -2.37 7.28
CA VAL A 142 7.90 -1.57 6.22
C VAL A 142 6.49 -2.10 5.95
N PHE A 143 5.53 -1.20 5.78
CA PHE A 143 4.17 -1.51 5.36
C PHE A 143 3.85 -0.76 4.06
N VAL A 144 3.36 -1.44 3.03
CA VAL A 144 2.92 -0.83 1.77
C VAL A 144 1.41 -0.80 1.73
N TYR A 145 0.84 0.39 1.64
CA TYR A 145 -0.58 0.55 1.35
C TYR A 145 -0.78 0.39 -0.17
N PHE A 146 -1.18 -0.80 -0.59
CA PHE A 146 -1.30 -1.23 -1.97
C PHE A 146 -2.75 -1.19 -2.45
N SER A 147 -2.94 -0.76 -3.70
CA SER A 147 -4.19 -0.91 -4.46
C SER A 147 -3.86 -0.90 -5.96
N HIS A 148 -4.79 -1.37 -6.80
CA HIS A 148 -4.69 -1.30 -8.27
C HIS A 148 -5.13 0.06 -8.83
N HIS A 149 -4.69 1.15 -8.20
CA HIS A 149 -4.99 2.53 -8.61
C HIS A 149 -3.69 3.26 -8.88
N PHE A 150 -3.64 4.05 -9.96
CA PHE A 150 -2.41 4.61 -10.53
C PHE A 150 -1.44 5.16 -9.47
N ILE A 151 -1.92 6.04 -8.59
CA ILE A 151 -1.22 6.47 -7.39
C ILE A 151 -2.06 6.15 -6.14
N THR A 152 -1.51 5.30 -5.29
CA THR A 152 -2.06 4.93 -3.99
C THR A 152 -1.46 5.80 -2.88
N ILE A 153 -2.29 6.63 -2.24
CA ILE A 153 -1.93 7.39 -1.04
C ILE A 153 -2.40 6.61 0.19
N PRO A 154 -1.52 6.25 1.15
CA PRO A 154 -1.92 5.54 2.36
C PRO A 154 -2.97 6.33 3.17
N PRO A 155 -4.08 5.72 3.61
CA PRO A 155 -5.07 6.42 4.43
C PRO A 155 -4.56 6.84 5.80
N LEU A 156 -5.08 7.94 6.34
CA LEU A 156 -4.71 8.52 7.64
C LEU A 156 -4.64 7.49 8.78
N CYS A 157 -5.62 6.58 8.83
CA CYS A 157 -5.70 5.54 9.85
C CYS A 157 -4.51 4.55 9.78
N TRP A 158 -4.08 4.19 8.56
CA TRP A 158 -2.93 3.33 8.32
C TRP A 158 -1.60 4.05 8.55
N ILE A 159 -1.47 5.32 8.12
CA ILE A 159 -0.28 6.13 8.40
C ILE A 159 -0.07 6.23 9.90
N ASN A 160 -1.07 6.71 10.64
CA ASN A 160 -0.94 6.91 12.09
C ASN A 160 -0.74 5.59 12.84
N ALA A 161 -1.28 4.46 12.37
CA ALA A 161 -1.04 3.15 12.98
C ALA A 161 0.40 2.66 12.77
N ALA A 162 0.93 2.77 11.54
CA ALA A 162 2.32 2.42 11.24
C ALA A 162 3.30 3.33 12.01
N HIS A 163 3.08 4.64 11.94
CA HIS A 163 3.89 5.66 12.59
C HIS A 163 3.93 5.51 14.11
N ALA A 164 2.79 5.27 14.76
CA ALA A 164 2.74 5.05 16.22
C ALA A 164 3.52 3.80 16.68
N ASN A 165 3.77 2.84 15.78
CA ASN A 165 4.58 1.65 16.03
C ASN A 165 6.02 1.77 15.49
N GLY A 166 6.40 2.92 14.92
CA GLY A 166 7.71 3.16 14.31
C GLY A 166 7.96 2.33 13.05
N VAL A 167 6.91 1.93 12.32
CA VAL A 167 6.99 1.23 11.03
C VAL A 167 6.87 2.28 9.92
N LYS A 168 7.73 2.18 8.90
CA LYS A 168 7.63 3.04 7.72
C LYS A 168 6.43 2.63 6.86
N ILE A 169 5.66 3.58 6.37
CA ILE A 169 4.53 3.33 5.47
C ILE A 169 4.77 3.90 4.07
N LEU A 170 4.62 3.06 3.05
CA LEU A 170 4.79 3.45 1.65
C LEU A 170 3.45 3.50 0.94
N GLY A 171 3.29 4.47 0.05
CA GLY A 171 2.29 4.43 -1.02
C GLY A 171 2.74 3.50 -2.15
N THR A 172 1.91 3.41 -3.19
CA THR A 172 2.23 2.66 -4.41
C THR A 172 2.06 3.56 -5.63
N LEU A 173 3.06 3.57 -6.51
CA LEU A 173 2.89 3.95 -7.91
C LEU A 173 2.73 2.65 -8.70
N ILE A 174 1.60 2.46 -9.38
CA ILE A 174 1.34 1.28 -10.20
C ILE A 174 0.82 1.69 -11.58
N THR A 175 1.32 1.03 -12.61
CA THR A 175 0.83 1.20 -13.98
C THR A 175 0.61 -0.19 -14.58
N GLU A 176 -0.60 -0.51 -15.02
CA GLU A 176 -0.99 -1.86 -15.42
C GLU A 176 -1.53 -1.92 -16.85
N PHE A 177 -1.19 -2.99 -17.57
CA PHE A 177 -1.75 -3.34 -18.89
C PHE A 177 -1.61 -2.21 -19.95
N GLY A 178 -2.61 -2.02 -20.81
CA GLY A 178 -2.59 -1.05 -21.91
C GLY A 178 -2.66 0.40 -21.43
N ASP A 179 -3.51 0.69 -20.45
CA ASP A 179 -3.69 2.05 -19.93
C ASP A 179 -2.49 2.51 -19.10
N GLY A 180 -1.83 1.58 -18.39
CA GLY A 180 -0.52 1.78 -17.80
C GLY A 180 0.54 2.11 -18.86
N LYS A 181 0.61 1.37 -19.97
CA LYS A 181 1.54 1.68 -21.08
C LYS A 181 1.30 3.09 -21.64
N ASN A 182 0.05 3.45 -21.91
CA ASN A 182 -0.30 4.78 -22.44
C ASN A 182 0.09 5.88 -21.44
N THR A 183 -0.17 5.66 -20.14
CA THR A 183 0.21 6.59 -19.06
C THR A 183 1.73 6.73 -18.94
N CYS A 184 2.48 5.64 -19.05
CA CYS A 184 3.94 5.66 -19.11
C CYS A 184 4.45 6.44 -20.34
N ASP A 185 4.12 6.00 -21.56
CA ASP A 185 4.80 6.48 -22.77
C ASP A 185 4.24 7.82 -23.30
N GLU A 186 2.98 8.16 -23.05
CA GLU A 186 2.37 9.41 -23.54
C GLU A 186 2.35 10.54 -22.49
N LYS A 187 2.40 10.20 -21.20
CA LYS A 187 2.37 11.18 -20.09
C LYS A 187 3.70 11.24 -19.34
N ILE A 188 4.08 10.20 -18.60
CA ILE A 188 5.17 10.28 -17.61
C ILE A 188 6.56 10.25 -18.27
N PHE A 189 6.88 9.15 -18.96
CA PHE A 189 8.20 8.86 -19.55
C PHE A 189 8.32 9.33 -21.00
N LYS A 190 7.31 10.05 -21.51
CA LYS A 190 7.33 10.68 -22.84
C LYS A 190 8.61 11.46 -23.10
N ASP A 191 9.04 12.27 -22.14
CA ASP A 191 10.30 13.00 -22.17
C ASP A 191 10.79 13.35 -20.75
N ILE A 192 12.06 13.78 -20.66
CA ILE A 192 12.74 14.13 -19.41
C ILE A 192 12.04 15.25 -18.62
N ARG A 193 11.31 16.16 -19.29
CA ARG A 193 10.62 17.25 -18.61
C ARG A 193 9.35 16.74 -17.93
N SER A 194 8.51 15.99 -18.64
CA SER A 194 7.31 15.39 -18.06
C SER A 194 7.64 14.48 -16.89
N MET A 195 8.71 13.67 -17.03
CA MET A 195 9.20 12.80 -15.96
C MET A 195 9.60 13.60 -14.72
N ARG A 196 10.34 14.71 -14.88
CA ARG A 196 10.75 15.58 -13.75
C ARG A 196 9.58 16.30 -13.09
N GLU A 197 8.61 16.79 -13.86
CA GLU A 197 7.39 17.40 -13.33
C GLU A 197 6.54 16.39 -12.54
N PHE A 198 6.53 15.11 -12.98
CA PHE A 198 5.92 14.00 -12.24
C PHE A 198 6.70 13.61 -10.97
N THR A 199 8.03 13.48 -11.03
CA THR A 199 8.86 13.18 -9.85
C THR A 199 8.72 14.25 -8.76
N LEU A 200 8.74 15.53 -9.14
CA LEU A 200 8.45 16.65 -8.23
C LEU A 200 7.09 16.49 -7.54
N SER A 201 6.08 16.02 -8.28
CA SER A 201 4.73 15.80 -7.76
C SER A 201 4.69 14.63 -6.76
N LEU A 202 5.40 13.53 -7.01
CA LEU A 202 5.49 12.40 -6.07
C LEU A 202 6.20 12.79 -4.76
N VAL A 203 7.32 13.52 -4.86
CA VAL A 203 8.07 14.02 -3.69
C VAL A 203 7.18 14.94 -2.84
N GLU A 204 6.48 15.87 -3.48
CA GLU A 204 5.57 16.79 -2.81
C GLU A 204 4.34 16.08 -2.22
N LEU A 205 3.79 15.03 -2.86
CA LEU A 205 2.76 14.18 -2.26
C LEU A 205 3.27 13.50 -0.99
N THR A 206 4.44 12.85 -1.02
CA THR A 206 5.05 12.21 0.16
C THR A 206 5.23 13.21 1.31
N ARG A 207 5.71 14.43 0.99
CA ARG A 207 5.92 15.52 1.96
C ARG A 207 4.61 16.10 2.53
N VAL A 208 3.58 16.25 1.71
CA VAL A 208 2.29 16.87 2.09
C VAL A 208 1.38 15.90 2.86
N PHE A 209 1.37 14.63 2.48
CA PHE A 209 0.55 13.58 3.11
C PHE A 209 1.29 12.85 4.24
N GLY A 210 2.60 13.01 4.37
CA GLY A 210 3.37 12.54 5.51
C GLY A 210 3.48 11.02 5.62
N PHE A 211 3.82 10.35 4.51
CA PHE A 211 4.21 8.94 4.48
C PHE A 211 5.69 8.80 4.05
N ASP A 212 6.27 7.60 4.10
CA ASP A 212 7.73 7.40 4.01
C ASP A 212 8.26 7.04 2.60
N GLY A 213 7.46 7.18 1.53
CA GLY A 213 7.89 6.91 0.16
C GLY A 213 7.02 5.88 -0.58
N TRP A 214 7.63 5.08 -1.47
CA TRP A 214 6.90 4.39 -2.54
C TRP A 214 7.38 2.96 -2.82
N LEU A 215 6.42 2.06 -3.07
CA LEU A 215 6.60 0.92 -3.97
C LEU A 215 6.37 1.39 -5.42
N LEU A 216 7.29 1.05 -6.32
CA LEU A 216 7.17 1.29 -7.76
C LEU A 216 6.84 -0.03 -8.46
N ASN A 217 5.63 -0.17 -8.98
CA ASN A 217 5.13 -1.38 -9.62
C ASN A 217 4.72 -1.12 -11.09
N ILE A 218 5.67 -1.15 -12.01
CA ILE A 218 5.43 -0.90 -13.42
C ILE A 218 5.06 -2.23 -14.11
N GLU A 219 3.77 -2.56 -14.19
CA GLU A 219 3.20 -3.80 -14.74
C GLU A 219 2.72 -3.63 -16.20
N ASN A 220 3.53 -2.93 -16.99
CA ASN A 220 3.36 -2.77 -18.43
C ASN A 220 4.72 -2.59 -19.13
N ARG A 221 4.78 -2.84 -20.45
CA ARG A 221 5.94 -2.43 -21.26
C ARG A 221 6.11 -0.92 -21.18
N VAL A 222 7.35 -0.44 -21.15
CA VAL A 222 7.70 0.99 -21.30
C VAL A 222 8.59 1.12 -22.52
N ASP A 223 8.15 1.88 -23.53
CA ASP A 223 8.90 2.04 -24.78
C ASP A 223 10.08 3.02 -24.58
N ASN A 224 9.94 4.02 -23.72
CA ASN A 224 11.00 4.99 -23.41
C ASN A 224 11.79 4.63 -22.12
N VAL A 225 12.39 3.44 -22.11
CA VAL A 225 13.07 2.88 -20.92
C VAL A 225 14.20 3.77 -20.37
N GLU A 226 14.88 4.57 -21.20
CA GLU A 226 15.94 5.47 -20.74
C GLU A 226 15.41 6.59 -19.83
N VAL A 227 14.18 7.07 -20.07
CA VAL A 227 13.54 8.07 -19.18
C VAL A 227 13.07 7.43 -17.87
N LEU A 228 12.60 6.17 -17.91
CA LEU A 228 12.34 5.37 -16.70
C LEU A 228 13.64 5.13 -15.89
N LYS A 229 14.78 4.96 -16.56
CA LYS A 229 16.09 4.80 -15.93
C LYS A 229 16.61 6.11 -15.29
N GLU A 230 16.27 7.29 -15.81
CA GLU A 230 16.49 8.56 -15.07
C GLU A 230 15.48 8.75 -13.91
N PHE A 231 14.24 8.27 -14.05
CA PHE A 231 13.17 8.46 -13.05
C PHE A 231 13.48 7.85 -11.68
N VAL A 232 13.84 6.56 -11.62
CA VAL A 232 14.05 5.82 -10.36
C VAL A 232 15.14 6.43 -9.46
N PRO A 233 16.37 6.71 -9.94
CA PRO A 233 17.39 7.34 -9.11
C PRO A 233 17.03 8.79 -8.74
N LEU A 234 16.40 9.55 -9.64
CA LEU A 234 15.98 10.93 -9.34
C LEU A 234 14.92 10.98 -8.23
N LEU A 235 13.91 10.11 -8.28
CA LEU A 235 12.90 10.02 -7.22
C LEU A 235 13.52 9.62 -5.88
N THR A 236 14.44 8.64 -5.89
CA THR A 236 15.16 8.21 -4.69
C THR A 236 15.99 9.34 -4.10
N GLU A 237 16.81 10.02 -4.92
CA GLU A 237 17.66 11.13 -4.47
C GLU A 237 16.82 12.27 -3.86
N MET A 238 15.76 12.70 -4.55
CA MET A 238 14.92 13.82 -4.08
C MET A 238 14.15 13.47 -2.80
N LEU A 239 13.67 12.24 -2.66
CA LEU A 239 13.03 11.78 -1.41
C LEU A 239 14.03 11.69 -0.25
N HIS A 240 15.27 11.27 -0.51
CA HIS A 240 16.33 11.25 0.51
C HIS A 240 16.82 12.66 0.88
N GLN A 241 16.74 13.64 -0.03
CA GLN A 241 17.05 15.05 0.23
C GLN A 241 16.00 15.70 1.16
N GLU A 242 14.70 15.46 0.93
CA GLU A 242 13.62 15.94 1.80
C GLU A 242 13.56 15.18 3.14
N ASN A 243 13.78 13.86 3.11
CA ASN A 243 13.78 13.00 4.28
C ASN A 243 14.71 11.79 4.05
N SER A 244 15.89 11.78 4.67
CA SER A 244 16.83 10.66 4.61
C SER A 244 16.32 9.36 5.26
N GLY A 245 15.11 9.38 5.83
CA GLY A 245 14.36 8.22 6.29
C GLY A 245 13.38 7.65 5.25
N SER A 246 13.21 8.25 4.07
CA SER A 246 12.32 7.72 3.02
C SER A 246 12.79 6.36 2.47
N LEU A 247 11.93 5.68 1.72
CA LEU A 247 12.27 4.47 0.94
C LEU A 247 11.62 4.49 -0.46
N VAL A 248 12.39 4.09 -1.46
CA VAL A 248 11.89 3.71 -2.80
C VAL A 248 12.20 2.24 -3.05
N ILE A 249 11.17 1.42 -3.24
CA ILE A 249 11.31 -0.02 -3.52
C ILE A 249 10.84 -0.30 -4.94
N TRP A 250 11.68 -0.95 -5.76
CA TRP A 250 11.32 -1.41 -7.10
C TRP A 250 10.67 -2.79 -7.05
N TYR A 251 9.56 -3.02 -7.77
CA TYR A 251 9.02 -4.36 -7.98
C TYR A 251 9.67 -5.03 -9.20
N ASP A 252 9.94 -6.33 -9.12
CA ASP A 252 10.56 -7.14 -10.18
C ASP A 252 9.61 -7.40 -11.37
N SER A 253 9.27 -6.35 -12.12
CA SER A 253 8.39 -6.39 -13.29
C SER A 253 9.10 -5.96 -14.59
N VAL A 254 9.38 -4.67 -14.78
CA VAL A 254 10.04 -4.15 -15.98
C VAL A 254 11.56 -4.32 -15.92
N THR A 255 12.11 -4.81 -17.02
CA THR A 255 13.55 -4.98 -17.23
C THR A 255 14.21 -3.71 -17.80
N VAL A 256 15.55 -3.64 -17.75
CA VAL A 256 16.36 -2.58 -18.38
C VAL A 256 16.18 -2.45 -19.90
N ALA A 257 15.46 -3.37 -20.55
CA ALA A 257 15.08 -3.29 -21.96
C ALA A 257 13.67 -2.70 -22.20
N GLY A 258 12.95 -2.31 -21.13
CA GLY A 258 11.58 -1.81 -21.20
C GLY A 258 10.51 -2.92 -21.27
N GLU A 259 10.94 -4.17 -21.36
CA GLU A 259 10.06 -5.34 -21.39
C GLU A 259 9.54 -5.67 -19.99
N LEU A 260 8.22 -5.82 -19.85
CA LEU A 260 7.59 -6.43 -18.68
C LEU A 260 7.93 -7.93 -18.66
N LEU A 261 8.76 -8.34 -17.71
CA LEU A 261 9.24 -9.71 -17.60
C LEU A 261 9.75 -9.97 -16.18
N TRP A 262 8.88 -10.46 -15.28
CA TRP A 262 9.28 -10.80 -13.90
C TRP A 262 10.39 -11.86 -13.89
N GLN A 263 11.51 -11.62 -13.19
CA GLN A 263 12.64 -12.56 -13.17
C GLN A 263 12.55 -13.59 -12.04
N ASN A 264 11.87 -13.25 -10.94
CA ASN A 264 11.82 -13.99 -9.67
C ASN A 264 13.20 -14.11 -8.98
N GLU A 265 14.19 -13.34 -9.43
CA GLU A 265 15.55 -13.26 -8.92
C GLU A 265 16.16 -11.88 -9.23
N LEU A 266 17.09 -11.41 -8.39
CA LEU A 266 17.94 -10.28 -8.75
C LEU A 266 18.98 -10.76 -9.78
N ASN A 267 18.97 -10.18 -10.99
CA ASN A 267 19.95 -10.44 -12.04
C ASN A 267 20.11 -9.22 -12.96
N ASP A 268 21.03 -9.26 -13.95
CA ASP A 268 21.38 -8.12 -14.80
C ASP A 268 20.20 -7.37 -15.46
N LYS A 269 19.04 -8.02 -15.64
CA LYS A 269 17.84 -7.40 -16.23
C LYS A 269 17.10 -6.44 -15.30
N ASN A 270 17.18 -6.61 -13.98
CA ASN A 270 16.53 -5.73 -12.98
C ASN A 270 17.56 -5.04 -12.05
N ARG A 271 18.82 -5.49 -12.09
CA ARG A 271 19.94 -4.99 -11.27
C ARG A 271 20.16 -3.47 -11.32
N TYR A 272 19.92 -2.82 -12.46
CA TYR A 272 20.04 -1.36 -12.58
C TYR A 272 19.05 -0.62 -11.64
N PHE A 273 17.78 -1.05 -11.60
CA PHE A 273 16.78 -0.42 -10.76
C PHE A 273 17.07 -0.67 -9.27
N PHE A 274 17.50 -1.89 -8.91
CA PHE A 274 17.96 -2.22 -7.56
C PHE A 274 19.17 -1.41 -7.07
N ASP A 275 20.17 -1.20 -7.93
CA ASP A 275 21.32 -0.34 -7.63
C ASP A 275 20.93 1.15 -7.57
N SER A 276 19.77 1.54 -8.13
CA SER A 276 19.26 2.93 -8.21
C SER A 276 18.22 3.31 -7.14
N CYS A 277 17.81 2.40 -6.25
CA CYS A 277 16.83 2.66 -5.20
C CYS A 277 17.12 1.85 -3.92
N ASP A 278 16.28 2.00 -2.88
CA ASP A 278 16.51 1.41 -1.55
C ASP A 278 16.35 -0.11 -1.50
N GLY A 279 15.66 -0.75 -2.46
CA GLY A 279 15.58 -2.20 -2.54
C GLY A 279 14.70 -2.74 -3.67
N ILE A 280 14.67 -4.06 -3.84
CA ILE A 280 13.85 -4.77 -4.83
C ILE A 280 12.91 -5.78 -4.16
N PHE A 281 11.65 -5.76 -4.55
CA PHE A 281 10.63 -6.76 -4.21
C PHE A 281 10.56 -7.76 -5.38
N LEU A 282 11.05 -8.98 -5.16
CA LEU A 282 11.07 -10.05 -6.17
C LEU A 282 9.70 -10.68 -6.37
N ASN A 283 9.36 -11.03 -7.61
CA ASN A 283 8.08 -11.68 -7.94
C ASN A 283 7.98 -13.12 -7.35
N TYR A 284 6.75 -13.59 -7.15
CA TYR A 284 6.41 -14.75 -6.32
C TYR A 284 6.83 -16.13 -6.88
N SER A 285 7.09 -16.28 -8.18
CA SER A 285 7.30 -17.60 -8.81
C SER A 285 8.76 -18.09 -8.73
N TRP A 286 9.44 -17.84 -7.60
CA TRP A 286 10.83 -18.22 -7.37
C TRP A 286 11.00 -19.67 -6.89
N ASN A 287 12.23 -20.18 -7.04
CA ASN A 287 12.73 -21.41 -6.43
C ASN A 287 14.01 -21.15 -5.60
N GLU A 288 14.51 -22.17 -4.92
CA GLU A 288 15.66 -22.06 -4.02
C GLU A 288 16.95 -21.64 -4.75
N GLN A 289 17.12 -21.98 -6.04
CA GLN A 289 18.23 -21.52 -6.86
C GLN A 289 18.12 -20.04 -7.24
N ASN A 290 16.91 -19.51 -7.46
CA ASN A 290 16.67 -18.08 -7.67
C ASN A 290 17.12 -17.26 -6.44
N LEU A 291 16.80 -17.72 -5.23
CA LEU A 291 17.20 -17.03 -3.99
C LEU A 291 18.71 -17.09 -3.77
N SER A 292 19.32 -18.26 -4.04
CA SER A 292 20.77 -18.44 -3.96
C SER A 292 21.54 -17.50 -4.88
N LYS A 293 21.08 -17.28 -6.11
CA LYS A 293 21.64 -16.27 -7.02
C LYS A 293 21.41 -14.85 -6.51
N SER A 294 20.19 -14.54 -6.06
CA SER A 294 19.82 -13.19 -5.63
C SER A 294 20.68 -12.71 -4.46
N ALA A 295 20.99 -13.59 -3.51
CA ALA A 295 21.93 -13.31 -2.42
C ALA A 295 23.37 -13.06 -2.93
N ALA A 296 23.83 -13.82 -3.92
CA ALA A 296 25.15 -13.64 -4.53
C ALA A 296 25.27 -12.33 -5.33
N GLU A 297 24.24 -11.94 -6.09
CA GLU A 297 24.25 -10.71 -6.88
C GLU A 297 24.07 -9.44 -6.06
N ALA A 298 23.27 -9.50 -4.98
CA ALA A 298 23.07 -8.38 -4.05
C ALA A 298 24.33 -8.05 -3.25
N LYS A 299 25.23 -9.02 -3.04
CA LYS A 299 26.50 -8.86 -2.32
C LYS A 299 26.26 -8.33 -0.91
N GLN A 300 26.56 -7.05 -0.65
CA GLN A 300 26.32 -6.40 0.65
C GLN A 300 24.90 -5.83 0.81
N ARG A 301 24.16 -5.61 -0.30
CA ARG A 301 22.75 -5.16 -0.32
C ARG A 301 21.75 -6.32 -0.15
N HIS A 302 22.17 -7.50 0.33
CA HIS A 302 21.30 -8.69 0.41
C HIS A 302 20.08 -8.51 1.34
N LEU A 303 20.16 -7.56 2.30
CA LEU A 303 19.06 -7.13 3.17
C LEU A 303 18.03 -6.21 2.49
N ASP A 304 18.30 -5.79 1.25
CA ASP A 304 17.44 -4.92 0.44
C ASP A 304 16.76 -5.67 -0.70
N VAL A 305 17.04 -6.98 -0.83
CA VAL A 305 16.27 -7.91 -1.66
C VAL A 305 15.17 -8.51 -0.80
N TYR A 306 13.92 -8.12 -1.08
CA TYR A 306 12.72 -8.62 -0.44
C TYR A 306 12.13 -9.73 -1.31
N VAL A 307 12.24 -10.97 -0.85
CA VAL A 307 11.65 -12.15 -1.51
C VAL A 307 10.13 -12.05 -1.42
N GLY A 308 9.42 -12.08 -2.56
CA GLY A 308 7.95 -12.03 -2.58
C GLY A 308 7.30 -13.28 -2.02
N ILE A 309 6.33 -13.09 -1.12
CA ILE A 309 5.64 -14.14 -0.37
C ILE A 309 4.12 -13.96 -0.56
N ASP A 310 3.52 -14.57 -1.58
CA ASP A 310 2.06 -14.47 -1.81
C ASP A 310 1.26 -15.37 -0.86
N VAL A 311 0.50 -14.75 0.05
CA VAL A 311 -0.31 -15.48 1.03
C VAL A 311 -1.53 -16.16 0.39
N PHE A 312 -1.99 -15.74 -0.80
CA PHE A 312 -3.01 -16.48 -1.54
C PHE A 312 -2.47 -17.73 -2.27
N GLY A 313 -1.14 -17.86 -2.43
CA GLY A 313 -0.49 -19.05 -2.98
C GLY A 313 -0.44 -19.15 -4.51
N ARG A 314 -0.67 -18.05 -5.24
CA ARG A 314 -0.69 -17.98 -6.72
C ARG A 314 0.71 -18.29 -7.29
N ASN A 315 0.88 -19.47 -7.89
CA ASN A 315 2.15 -19.95 -8.46
C ASN A 315 3.35 -19.92 -7.47
N PHE A 316 3.07 -20.05 -6.18
CA PHE A 316 4.01 -19.70 -5.11
C PHE A 316 4.59 -20.91 -4.37
N PHE A 317 5.85 -20.80 -3.92
CA PHE A 317 6.54 -21.85 -3.16
C PHE A 317 5.76 -22.24 -1.90
N GLY A 318 5.56 -23.54 -1.69
CA GLY A 318 4.81 -24.07 -0.55
C GLY A 318 3.28 -23.86 -0.58
N GLY A 319 2.75 -23.09 -1.53
CA GLY A 319 1.29 -22.91 -1.74
C GLY A 319 0.60 -21.90 -0.82
N GLY A 320 1.34 -20.97 -0.21
CA GLY A 320 0.77 -19.85 0.56
C GLY A 320 -0.05 -20.26 1.79
N MET A 321 -1.02 -19.45 2.18
CA MET A 321 -1.99 -19.74 3.25
C MET A 321 -1.28 -20.04 4.59
N PHE A 322 -1.72 -21.07 5.33
CA PHE A 322 -0.97 -21.54 6.51
C PHE A 322 0.37 -22.23 6.16
N ASN A 323 0.65 -22.54 4.90
CA ASN A 323 1.95 -23.06 4.46
C ASN A 323 2.99 -21.95 4.16
N THR A 324 2.60 -20.66 4.19
CA THR A 324 3.49 -19.52 3.91
C THR A 324 4.81 -19.56 4.69
N HIS A 325 4.80 -20.08 5.93
CA HIS A 325 6.00 -20.28 6.74
C HIS A 325 7.10 -21.12 6.05
N LYS A 326 6.74 -22.03 5.14
CA LYS A 326 7.70 -22.88 4.40
C LYS A 326 8.53 -22.08 3.39
N ALA A 327 7.94 -21.05 2.81
CA ALA A 327 8.64 -20.16 1.89
C ALA A 327 9.54 -19.18 2.66
N VAL A 328 9.05 -18.67 3.80
CA VAL A 328 9.83 -17.80 4.70
C VAL A 328 11.04 -18.56 5.29
N ASP A 329 10.89 -19.83 5.66
CA ASP A 329 12.00 -20.71 6.06
C ASP A 329 13.08 -20.83 4.98
N VAL A 330 12.70 -20.95 3.70
CA VAL A 330 13.67 -20.97 2.59
C VAL A 330 14.34 -19.61 2.41
N ALA A 331 13.59 -18.50 2.39
CA ALA A 331 14.18 -17.16 2.29
C ALA A 331 15.18 -16.83 3.42
N ALA A 332 14.85 -17.24 4.66
CA ALA A 332 15.70 -17.05 5.83
C ALA A 332 17.07 -17.76 5.72
N LYS A 333 17.15 -18.93 5.05
CA LYS A 333 18.42 -19.66 4.82
C LYS A 333 19.41 -18.88 3.95
N TYR A 334 18.91 -18.01 3.07
CA TYR A 334 19.72 -17.15 2.21
C TYR A 334 19.99 -15.77 2.81
N ASN A 335 19.54 -15.52 4.04
CA ASN A 335 19.69 -14.23 4.75
C ASN A 335 19.12 -13.04 3.94
N LEU A 336 18.07 -13.29 3.17
CA LEU A 336 17.33 -12.29 2.40
C LEU A 336 16.15 -11.75 3.21
N SER A 337 15.76 -10.51 2.92
CA SER A 337 14.52 -9.91 3.44
C SER A 337 13.29 -10.53 2.76
N ILE A 338 12.09 -10.30 3.31
CA ILE A 338 10.83 -10.83 2.75
C ILE A 338 9.79 -9.73 2.54
N ALA A 339 8.93 -9.91 1.53
CA ALA A 339 7.75 -9.09 1.26
C ALA A 339 6.49 -9.96 1.32
N ILE A 340 5.77 -9.91 2.44
CA ILE A 340 4.51 -10.65 2.67
C ILE A 340 3.39 -9.93 1.92
N PHE A 341 2.90 -10.54 0.85
CA PHE A 341 1.87 -10.00 -0.04
C PHE A 341 0.49 -10.58 0.28
N ALA A 342 -0.53 -9.72 0.28
CA ALA A 342 -1.93 -10.08 0.49
C ALA A 342 -2.25 -10.89 1.78
N PRO A 343 -1.68 -10.56 2.97
CA PRO A 343 -2.08 -11.19 4.24
C PRO A 343 -3.55 -10.97 4.61
N GLY A 344 -4.24 -10.04 3.91
CA GLY A 344 -5.69 -9.89 3.89
C GLY A 344 -6.47 -11.21 3.68
N TRP A 345 -5.85 -12.21 3.05
CA TRP A 345 -6.32 -13.61 2.98
C TRP A 345 -6.89 -14.16 4.29
N THR A 346 -6.26 -13.83 5.44
CA THR A 346 -6.67 -14.24 6.79
C THR A 346 -8.11 -13.82 7.12
N HIS A 347 -8.57 -12.72 6.53
CA HIS A 347 -9.86 -12.08 6.74
C HIS A 347 -10.80 -12.29 5.54
N GLU A 348 -10.34 -12.05 4.32
CA GLU A 348 -11.17 -12.04 3.11
C GLU A 348 -11.79 -13.40 2.80
N THR A 349 -11.07 -14.47 3.13
CA THR A 349 -11.51 -15.85 2.90
C THR A 349 -12.20 -16.47 4.13
N LEU A 350 -12.76 -15.65 5.02
CA LEU A 350 -13.68 -16.09 6.07
C LEU A 350 -15.14 -15.92 5.60
N GLY A 351 -15.94 -16.97 5.77
CA GLY A 351 -17.38 -16.87 5.58
C GLY A 351 -18.01 -16.00 6.68
N ASN A 352 -18.98 -15.15 6.30
CA ASN A 352 -19.73 -14.31 7.23
C ASN A 352 -20.52 -15.19 8.22
N VAL A 353 -20.31 -14.98 9.52
CA VAL A 353 -20.87 -15.79 10.63
C VAL A 353 -20.89 -14.97 11.93
N ASP A 354 -21.74 -15.35 12.88
CA ASP A 354 -21.92 -14.68 14.19
C ASP A 354 -20.65 -14.56 15.05
N LEU A 355 -19.63 -15.39 14.76
CA LEU A 355 -18.31 -15.40 15.41
C LEU A 355 -17.19 -14.99 14.43
N PHE A 356 -17.47 -14.04 13.54
CA PHE A 356 -16.51 -13.59 12.52
C PHE A 356 -15.23 -13.04 13.15
N PHE A 357 -15.38 -12.10 14.11
CA PHE A 357 -14.25 -11.46 14.78
C PHE A 357 -13.35 -12.48 15.51
N GLU A 358 -13.93 -13.41 16.29
CA GLU A 358 -13.17 -14.46 16.96
C GLU A 358 -12.48 -15.41 15.97
N LYS A 359 -13.12 -15.74 14.85
CA LYS A 359 -12.48 -16.56 13.80
C LYS A 359 -11.35 -15.82 13.10
N PHE A 360 -11.52 -14.52 12.81
CA PHE A 360 -10.48 -13.66 12.26
C PHE A 360 -9.28 -13.58 13.22
N TYR A 361 -9.49 -13.18 14.47
CA TYR A 361 -8.40 -13.03 15.44
C TYR A 361 -7.62 -14.34 15.65
N ASN A 362 -8.32 -15.48 15.80
CA ASN A 362 -7.65 -16.78 15.93
C ASN A 362 -6.91 -17.20 14.65
N ARG A 363 -7.43 -16.86 13.47
CA ARG A 363 -6.83 -17.21 12.17
C ARG A 363 -5.61 -16.37 11.84
N ASP A 364 -5.70 -15.05 12.01
CA ASP A 364 -4.59 -14.12 11.82
C ASP A 364 -3.49 -14.41 12.86
N SER A 365 -3.85 -14.56 14.14
CA SER A 365 -2.91 -14.97 15.20
C SER A 365 -2.19 -16.30 14.88
N ALA A 366 -2.90 -17.32 14.39
CA ALA A 366 -2.29 -18.58 13.97
C ALA A 366 -1.39 -18.42 12.73
N PHE A 367 -1.77 -17.58 11.77
CA PHE A 367 -0.97 -17.26 10.60
C PHE A 367 0.34 -16.56 11.00
N TRP A 368 0.29 -15.43 11.72
CA TRP A 368 1.49 -14.70 12.16
C TRP A 368 2.34 -15.52 13.12
N SER A 369 1.74 -16.33 14.00
CA SER A 369 2.50 -17.26 14.86
C SER A 369 3.26 -18.33 14.07
N SER A 370 2.81 -18.70 12.87
CA SER A 370 3.55 -19.62 11.99
C SER A 370 4.76 -18.98 11.32
N LEU A 371 4.69 -17.66 11.03
CA LEU A 371 5.80 -16.89 10.47
C LEU A 371 6.78 -16.43 11.56
N TRP A 372 6.27 -16.12 12.75
CA TRP A 372 7.00 -15.48 13.84
C TRP A 372 8.40 -16.04 14.12
N PRO A 373 8.65 -17.37 14.17
CA PRO A 373 9.98 -17.92 14.43
C PRO A 373 11.09 -17.50 13.46
N TYR A 374 10.74 -17.02 12.26
CA TYR A 374 11.68 -16.59 11.23
C TYR A 374 11.87 -15.06 11.19
N LEU A 375 11.02 -14.31 11.91
CA LEU A 375 11.02 -12.85 11.95
C LEU A 375 11.91 -12.31 13.09
N TYR A 376 12.04 -10.98 13.12
CA TYR A 376 12.75 -10.24 14.16
C TYR A 376 11.77 -9.35 14.93
N THR A 377 11.69 -9.53 16.25
CA THR A 377 10.88 -8.66 17.12
C THR A 377 11.62 -7.38 17.43
N HIS A 378 11.00 -6.24 17.10
CA HIS A 378 11.38 -4.91 17.57
C HIS A 378 10.86 -4.67 19.00
N PRO A 379 11.74 -4.48 20.00
CA PRO A 379 11.34 -4.22 21.38
C PRO A 379 10.93 -2.76 21.58
N LEU A 380 10.01 -2.54 22.53
CA LEU A 380 9.77 -1.22 23.11
C LEU A 380 10.96 -0.83 24.01
N ASN A 381 11.58 0.32 23.72
CA ASN A 381 12.73 0.84 24.50
C ASN A 381 12.36 2.06 25.38
N ASN A 382 11.16 2.64 25.23
CA ASN A 382 10.69 3.83 25.92
C ASN A 382 9.51 3.51 26.87
N TYR A 383 9.10 4.49 27.68
CA TYR A 383 7.84 4.42 28.43
C TYR A 383 6.66 4.15 27.48
N PHE A 384 5.76 3.26 27.89
CA PHE A 384 4.67 2.75 27.06
C PHE A 384 3.38 2.64 27.86
N THR A 385 2.26 2.96 27.20
CA THR A 385 0.90 2.84 27.72
C THR A 385 0.01 2.27 26.62
N THR A 386 -0.80 1.26 26.93
CA THR A 386 -1.79 0.73 25.99
C THR A 386 -3.04 0.25 26.72
N ASN A 387 -4.16 0.27 26.00
CA ASN A 387 -5.41 -0.39 26.35
C ASN A 387 -5.61 -1.70 25.55
N PHE A 388 -4.60 -2.14 24.78
CA PHE A 388 -4.63 -3.27 23.85
C PHE A 388 -5.68 -3.14 22.72
N TYR A 389 -6.09 -1.92 22.36
CA TYR A 389 -6.99 -1.69 21.24
C TYR A 389 -6.33 -2.04 19.90
N ILE A 390 -6.90 -3.02 19.20
CA ILE A 390 -6.41 -3.48 17.89
C ILE A 390 -7.02 -2.70 16.71
N GLY A 391 -7.55 -1.49 16.91
CA GLY A 391 -8.12 -0.67 15.83
C GLY A 391 -9.54 -1.03 15.39
N LEU A 392 -10.18 -2.03 16.01
CA LEU A 392 -11.57 -2.42 15.78
C LEU A 392 -12.33 -2.46 17.10
N ASP A 393 -13.57 -1.96 17.08
CA ASP A 393 -14.55 -2.20 18.14
C ASP A 393 -15.42 -3.40 17.73
N LYS A 394 -15.64 -4.36 18.64
CA LYS A 394 -16.63 -5.42 18.40
C LYS A 394 -18.03 -4.82 18.49
N VAL A 395 -18.78 -4.95 17.38
CA VAL A 395 -20.22 -4.64 17.27
C VAL A 395 -21.04 -5.87 17.67
#